data_AF-A0A4U9CW05-F1
#
_entry.id   AF-A0A4U9CW05-F1
#
_cell.length_a   1.000
_cell.length_b   1.000
_cell.length_c   1.000
_cell.angle_alpha   90.00
_cell.angle_beta   90.00
_cell.angle_gamma   90.00
#
_symmetry.space_group_name_H-M   'P 1'
#
loop_
_entity.id
_entity.type
_entity.pdbx_description
1 polymer ?
#
loop_
_entity_poly.entity_id
_entity_poly.type
_entity_poly.pdbx_seq_one_letter_code
_entity_poly.pdbx_strand_id
1 'polypeptide(L)' 'MAALHPQQVIPGHYLGTPPAGDRAIVFTRDYLQQFEQALQNHKDSAGVIKEMKQRWPKLAEESSLELSAKVNTGEMKW' A
#
# COMPACT_ATOMS: atom_id res chain seq x y z
N MET A 1 11.12 5.33 12.03
CA MET A 1 10.02 6.17 12.53
C MET A 1 9.26 5.52 13.69
N ALA A 2 8.76 4.28 13.57
CA ALA A 2 8.08 3.61 14.68
C ALA A 2 8.94 3.49 15.96
N ALA A 3 10.25 3.23 15.80
CA ALA A 3 11.23 3.19 16.89
C ALA A 3 11.43 4.52 17.65
N LEU A 4 10.83 5.63 17.19
CA LEU A 4 10.83 6.91 17.91
C LEU A 4 9.67 7.03 18.90
N HIS A 5 8.83 6.00 19.03
CA HIS A 5 7.66 5.96 19.91
C HIS A 5 6.75 7.20 19.77
N PRO A 6 6.28 7.52 18.54
CA PRO A 6 5.49 8.72 18.32
C PRO A 6 4.14 8.61 19.03
N GLN A 7 3.76 9.69 19.73
CA GLN A 7 2.42 9.81 20.30
C GLN A 7 1.36 9.96 19.20
N GLN A 8 1.73 10.56 18.07
CA GLN A 8 0.85 10.78 16.94
C GLN A 8 1.65 10.86 15.65
N VAL A 9 1.10 10.32 14.57
CA VAL A 9 1.59 10.46 13.20
C VAL A 9 0.46 11.08 12.38
N ILE A 10 0.77 12.11 11.60
CA ILE A 10 -0.17 12.73 10.67
C ILE A 10 0.15 12.23 9.26
N PRO A 11 -0.66 11.32 8.68
CA PRO A 11 -0.48 10.90 7.29
C PRO A 11 -0.81 12.05 6.34
N GLY A 12 -0.06 12.15 5.24
CA GLY A 12 -0.38 13.11 4.17
C GLY A 12 -1.68 12.77 3.42
N HIS A 13 -2.09 11.49 3.43
CA HIS A 13 -3.35 11.01 2.87
C HIS A 13 -3.97 9.96 3.81
N TYR A 14 -5.25 10.12 4.15
CA TYR A 14 -6.01 9.19 4.98
C TYR A 14 -7.51 9.42 4.80
N LEU A 15 -8.32 8.42 5.13
CA LEU A 15 -9.78 8.53 5.15
C LEU A 15 -10.27 8.62 6.60
N GLY A 16 -11.21 9.52 6.86
CA GLY A 16 -11.83 9.65 8.19
C GLY A 16 -10.86 10.17 9.24
N THR A 17 -10.75 9.47 10.37
CA THR A 17 -9.88 9.88 11.48
C THR A 17 -8.48 9.27 11.33
N PRO A 18 -7.39 10.05 11.46
CA PRO A 18 -6.04 9.50 11.45
C PRO A 18 -5.86 8.43 12.52
N PRO A 19 -5.14 7.34 12.22
CA PRO A 19 -4.89 6.31 13.21
C PRO A 19 -3.93 6.82 14.28
N ALA A 20 -4.21 6.49 15.54
CA ALA A 20 -3.40 6.95 16.68
C ALA A 20 -2.00 6.32 16.72
N GLY A 21 -1.06 7.00 17.39
CA GLY A 21 0.29 6.52 17.63
C GLY A 21 1.06 6.28 16.33
N ASP A 22 1.71 5.11 16.24
CA ASP A 22 2.55 4.68 15.11
C ASP A 22 1.80 3.88 14.04
N ARG A 23 0.49 3.66 14.20
CA ARG A 23 -0.30 2.76 13.32
C ARG A 23 -0.26 3.17 11.85
N ALA A 24 -0.16 4.47 11.55
CA ALA A 24 0.04 4.93 10.18
C ALA A 24 1.35 4.41 9.57
N ILE A 25 2.43 4.38 10.36
CA ILE A 25 3.74 3.88 9.93
C ILE A 25 3.67 2.37 9.71
N VAL A 26 3.02 1.65 10.63
CA VAL A 26 2.83 0.20 10.53
C VAL A 26 2.03 -0.14 9.28
N PHE A 27 0.91 0.55 9.04
CA PHE A 27 0.09 0.36 7.84
C PHE A 27 0.92 0.55 6.56
N THR A 28 1.64 1.67 6.42
CA THR A 28 2.43 1.94 5.21
C THR A 28 3.52 0.90 5.00
N ARG A 29 4.24 0.52 6.06
CA ARG A 29 5.29 -0.51 5.98
C ARG A 29 4.69 -1.84 5.52
N ASP A 30 3.63 -2.29 6.18
CA ASP A 30 3.03 -3.59 5.90
C ASP A 30 2.44 -3.61 4.48
N TYR A 31 1.78 -2.53 4.04
CA TYR A 31 1.30 -2.41 2.67
C TYR A 31 2.43 -2.53 1.63
N LEU A 32 3.53 -1.80 1.82
CA LEU A 32 4.68 -1.84 0.89
C LEU A 32 5.33 -3.23 0.85
N GLN A 33 5.51 -3.88 2.00
CA GLN A 33 6.07 -5.25 2.04
C GLN A 33 5.19 -6.25 1.29
N GLN A 34 3.87 -6.16 1.45
CA GLN A 34 2.94 -7.04 0.73
C GLN A 34 2.89 -6.72 -0.77
N PHE A 35 3.00 -5.44 -1.14
CA PHE A 35 3.04 -5.02 -2.54
C PHE A 35 4.31 -5.52 -3.24
N GLU A 36 5.47 -5.39 -2.59
CA GLU A 36 6.74 -5.94 -3.06
C GLU A 36 6.68 -7.47 -3.22
N GLN A 37 6.05 -8.17 -2.28
CA GLN A 37 5.85 -9.60 -2.39
C GLN A 37 4.94 -9.98 -3.56
N ALA A 38 3.85 -9.24 -3.77
CA ALA A 38 2.97 -9.43 -4.93
C ALA A 38 3.72 -9.20 -6.26
N LEU A 39 4.59 -8.17 -6.34
CA LEU A 39 5.44 -7.91 -7.50
C LEU A 39 6.47 -9.03 -7.75
N GLN A 40 6.95 -9.71 -6.72
CA GLN A 40 7.84 -10.87 -6.88
C GLN A 40 7.08 -12.09 -7.41
N ASN A 41 5.84 -12.29 -6.95
CA ASN A 41 4.99 -13.44 -7.29
C ASN A 41 4.34 -13.33 -8.67
N HIS A 42 4.11 -12.11 -9.17
CA HIS A 42 3.36 -11.86 -10.39
C HIS A 42 4.19 -11.08 -11.42
N LYS A 43 3.98 -11.38 -12.72
CA LYS A 43 4.69 -10.72 -13.83
C LYS A 43 3.89 -9.60 -14.49
N ASP A 44 2.62 -9.46 -14.13
CA ASP A 44 1.69 -8.48 -14.68
C ASP A 44 0.93 -7.77 -13.56
N SER A 45 0.40 -6.58 -13.87
CA SER A 45 -0.35 -5.77 -12.91
C SER A 45 -1.65 -6.45 -12.48
N ALA A 46 -2.28 -7.23 -13.35
CA ALA A 46 -3.53 -7.93 -13.03
C ALA A 46 -3.34 -8.91 -11.87
N GLY A 47 -2.24 -9.67 -11.86
CA GLY A 47 -1.86 -10.56 -10.75
C GLY A 47 -1.59 -9.80 -9.46
N VAL A 48 -0.80 -8.72 -9.54
CA VAL A 48 -0.49 -7.86 -8.39
C VAL A 48 -1.76 -7.25 -7.78
N ILE A 49 -2.62 -6.65 -8.62
CA ILE A 49 -3.89 -6.05 -8.20
C ILE A 49 -4.76 -7.10 -7.52
N LYS A 50 -4.89 -8.30 -8.13
CA LYS A 50 -5.70 -9.39 -7.57
C LYS A 50 -5.20 -9.82 -6.20
N GLU A 51 -3.90 -10.06 -6.03
CA GLU A 51 -3.32 -10.45 -4.74
C GLU A 51 -3.54 -9.35 -3.69
N MET A 52 -3.28 -8.09 -4.05
CA MET A 52 -3.44 -6.97 -3.12
C MET A 52 -4.90 -6.75 -2.71
N LYS A 53 -5.86 -6.89 -3.63
CA LYS A 53 -7.30 -6.83 -3.29
C LYS A 53 -7.74 -7.98 -2.40
N GLN A 54 -7.13 -9.16 -2.50
CA GLN A 54 -7.41 -10.27 -1.57
C GLN A 54 -6.88 -9.99 -0.17
N ARG A 55 -5.68 -9.40 -0.05
CA ARG A 55 -5.07 -9.04 1.24
C ARG A 55 -5.75 -7.84 1.88
N TRP A 56 -6.20 -6.88 1.07
CA TRP A 56 -6.77 -5.60 1.52
C TRP A 56 -8.17 -5.35 0.92
N PRO A 57 -9.17 -6.21 1.17
CA PRO A 57 -10.46 -6.19 0.47
C PRO A 57 -11.34 -4.97 0.76
N LYS A 58 -10.97 -4.15 1.74
CA LYS A 58 -11.68 -2.93 2.14
C LYS A 58 -10.84 -1.66 1.97
N LEU A 59 -9.64 -1.78 1.42
CA LEU A 59 -8.80 -0.62 1.18
C LEU A 59 -9.36 0.16 -0.01
N ALA A 60 -9.61 1.45 0.21
CA ALA A 60 -10.06 2.36 -0.82
C ALA A 60 -8.93 2.70 -1.81
N GLU A 61 -9.18 3.63 -2.74
CA GLU A 61 -8.20 4.10 -3.73
C GLU A 61 -7.69 3.00 -4.68
N GLU A 62 -8.61 2.19 -5.23
CA GLU A 62 -8.27 1.13 -6.18
C GLU A 62 -7.50 1.66 -7.42
N SER A 63 -7.81 2.87 -7.88
CA SER A 63 -7.12 3.52 -8.99
C SER A 63 -5.62 3.74 -8.71
N SER A 64 -5.26 4.06 -7.47
CA SER A 64 -3.85 4.21 -7.06
C SER A 64 -3.12 2.86 -7.07
N LEU A 65 -3.80 1.78 -6.65
CA LEU A 65 -3.27 0.42 -6.76
C LEU A 65 -3.07 0.02 -8.23
N GLU A 66 -4.05 0.28 -9.10
CA GLU A 66 -3.95 -0.04 -10.52
C GLU A 66 -2.79 0.69 -11.22
N LEU A 67 -2.67 2.00 -10.97
CA LEU A 67 -1.58 2.80 -11.51
C LEU A 67 -0.22 2.30 -11.05
N SER A 68 -0.05 2.14 -9.73
CA SER A 68 1.22 1.67 -9.16
C SER A 68 1.59 0.26 -9.63
N ALA A 69 0.62 -0.65 -9.76
CA ALA A 69 0.86 -1.98 -10.29
C ALA A 69 1.38 -1.92 -11.73
N LYS A 70 0.70 -1.20 -12.64
CA LYS A 70 1.11 -1.07 -14.06
C LYS A 70 2.49 -0.46 -14.24
N VAL A 71 2.83 0.52 -13.40
CA VAL A 71 4.13 1.18 -13.44
C VAL A 71 5.23 0.24 -12.97
N ASN A 72 5.02 -0.48 -11.86
CA ASN A 72 6.04 -1.37 -11.29
C ASN A 72 6.19 -2.69 -12.05
N THR A 73 5.19 -3.11 -12.83
CA THR A 73 5.29 -4.24 -13.77
C THR A 73 5.82 -3.85 -15.14
N GLY A 74 6.01 -2.55 -15.40
CA GLY A 74 6.53 -2.03 -16.68
C GLY A 74 5.50 -1.94 -17.80
N GLU A 75 4.22 -2.20 -17.53
CA GLU A 75 3.12 -2.07 -18.49
C GLU A 75 2.77 -0.60 -18.79
N MET A 76 3.16 0.32 -17.91
CA MET A 76 3.00 1.76 -18.08
C MET A 76 4.29 2.47 -17.70
N LYS A 77 4.67 3.48 -18.48
CA LYS A 77 5.76 4.39 -18.10
C LYS A 77 5.21 5.48 -17.17
N TRP A 78 6.01 5.81 -16.17
CA TRP A 78 5.79 6.99 -15.33
C TRP A 78 6.06 8.28 -16.11
#